data_AF-U2HS74-F1
#
_entry.id   AF-U2HS74-F1
#
_cell.length_a   1.000
_cell.length_b   1.000
_cell.length_c   1.000
_cell.angle_alpha   90.00
_cell.angle_beta   90.00
_cell.angle_gamma   90.00
#
_symmetry.space_group_name_H-M   'P 1'
#
loop_
_entity.id
_entity.type
_entity.pdbx_description
1 polymer ?
#
loop_
_entity_poly.entity_id
_entity_poly.type
_entity_poly.pdbx_seq_one_letter_code
_entity_poly.pdbx_strand_id
1 'polypeptide(L)'
;MKKKSLTLLQKVLLTLITGMLLIMFGDLLLRYFFDISLAIELLTLPFAAIGFLGLFMLFPQKNLFFGILLALVGGAVLIFYKVTKDGLSGTALISNSKYVIRVTPHNYWIVRHYPFAEKVIARKRTDAFFDPNSKMGFDRGYQIGLLKETSDSLYLEINSNTHRLDTVKKRGLWEKI
;
A
#
# COMPACT_ATOMS: atom_id res chain seq x y z
N MET A 1 -29.47 0.67 -35.67
CA MET A 1 -28.14 1.33 -35.64
C MET A 1 -27.05 0.27 -35.82
N LYS A 2 -26.23 0.37 -36.87
CA LYS A 2 -25.06 -0.52 -37.02
C LYS A 2 -24.07 -0.24 -35.89
N LYS A 3 -23.78 -1.26 -35.06
CA LYS A 3 -22.76 -1.19 -34.00
C LYS A 3 -21.42 -0.93 -34.68
N LYS A 4 -20.90 0.30 -34.59
CA LYS A 4 -19.57 0.62 -35.12
C LYS A 4 -18.56 -0.22 -34.33
N SER A 5 -17.82 -1.08 -35.03
CA SER A 5 -16.78 -1.90 -34.39
C SER A 5 -15.75 -1.00 -33.72
N LEU A 6 -15.29 -1.40 -32.54
CA LEU A 6 -14.18 -0.75 -31.86
C LEU A 6 -12.92 -0.82 -32.72
N THR A 7 -12.17 0.28 -32.76
CA THR A 7 -10.84 0.30 -33.37
C THR A 7 -9.87 -0.55 -32.55
N LEU A 8 -8.75 -0.97 -33.15
CA LEU A 8 -7.70 -1.71 -32.45
C LEU A 8 -7.23 -0.95 -31.19
N LEU A 9 -7.01 0.36 -31.32
CA LEU A 9 -6.59 1.22 -30.22
C LEU A 9 -7.60 1.26 -29.07
N GLN A 10 -8.89 1.37 -29.37
CA GLN A 10 -9.95 1.34 -28.35
C GLN A 10 -10.00 0.01 -27.60
N LYS A 11 -9.78 -1.11 -28.29
CA LYS A 11 -9.70 -2.44 -27.66
C LYS A 11 -8.47 -2.57 -26.75
N VAL A 12 -7.32 -2.08 -27.20
CA VAL A 12 -6.09 -2.06 -26.39
C VAL A 12 -6.28 -1.22 -25.12
N LEU A 13 -6.83 -0.01 -25.25
CA LEU A 13 -7.12 0.86 -24.09
C LEU A 13 -8.05 0.19 -23.09
N LEU A 14 -9.16 -0.40 -23.54
CA LEU A 14 -10.09 -1.11 -22.67
C LEU A 14 -9.40 -2.28 -21.95
N THR A 15 -8.58 -3.06 -22.67
CA THR A 15 -7.85 -4.19 -22.10
C THR A 15 -6.86 -3.74 -21.02
N LEU A 16 -6.16 -2.62 -21.25
CA LEU A 16 -5.23 -2.05 -20.27
C LEU A 16 -5.95 -1.55 -19.02
N ILE A 17 -7.05 -0.80 -19.19
CA ILE A 17 -7.86 -0.30 -18.06
C ILE A 17 -8.38 -1.47 -17.23
N THR A 18 -8.94 -2.49 -17.87
CA THR A 18 -9.46 -3.67 -17.18
C THR A 18 -8.34 -4.46 -16.49
N GLY A 19 -7.20 -4.65 -17.15
CA GLY A 19 -6.05 -5.35 -16.56
C GLY A 19 -5.50 -4.62 -15.32
N MET A 20 -5.37 -3.30 -15.39
CA MET A 20 -4.93 -2.49 -14.25
C MET A 20 -5.93 -2.54 -13.10
N LEU A 21 -7.24 -2.48 -13.37
CA LEU A 21 -8.28 -2.66 -12.35
C LEU A 21 -8.20 -4.02 -11.66
N LEU A 22 -8.00 -5.09 -12.42
CA LEU A 22 -7.85 -6.44 -11.87
C LEU A 22 -6.62 -6.54 -10.98
N ILE A 23 -5.50 -5.92 -11.36
CA ILE A 23 -4.29 -5.84 -10.52
C ILE A 23 -4.56 -5.08 -9.22
N MET A 24 -5.21 -3.91 -9.30
CA MET A 24 -5.55 -3.10 -8.12
C MET A 24 -6.52 -3.83 -7.18
N PHE A 25 -7.49 -4.54 -7.73
CA PHE A 25 -8.41 -5.38 -6.96
C PHE A 25 -7.70 -6.59 -6.35
N GLY A 26 -6.79 -7.23 -7.08
CA GLY A 26 -5.92 -8.29 -6.57
C GLY A 26 -5.05 -7.81 -5.42
N ASP A 27 -4.46 -6.61 -5.51
CA ASP A 27 -3.73 -5.98 -4.41
C ASP A 27 -4.61 -5.80 -3.17
N LEU A 28 -5.85 -5.33 -3.35
CA LEU A 28 -6.80 -5.17 -2.26
C LEU A 28 -7.06 -6.51 -1.54
N LEU A 29 -7.30 -7.59 -2.31
CA LEU A 29 -7.50 -8.93 -1.74
C LEU A 29 -6.25 -9.44 -1.01
N LEU A 30 -5.07 -9.27 -1.60
CA LEU A 30 -3.80 -9.65 -0.97
C LEU A 30 -3.57 -8.92 0.35
N ARG A 31 -3.89 -7.62 0.41
CA ARG A 31 -3.80 -6.83 1.63
C ARG A 31 -4.82 -7.26 2.67
N TYR A 32 -6.03 -7.58 2.23
CA TYR A 32 -7.13 -7.93 3.13
C TYR A 32 -6.93 -9.30 3.78
N PHE A 33 -6.49 -10.29 3.02
CA PHE A 33 -6.39 -11.68 3.49
C PHE A 33 -4.99 -12.09 3.96
N PHE A 34 -3.92 -11.45 3.46
CA PHE A 34 -2.55 -11.93 3.66
C PHE A 34 -1.58 -10.87 4.18
N ASP A 35 -2.05 -9.64 4.42
CA ASP A 35 -1.22 -8.47 4.73
C ASP A 35 -0.07 -8.28 3.73
N ILE A 36 -0.31 -8.65 2.46
CA ILE A 36 0.60 -8.47 1.34
C ILE A 36 0.14 -7.30 0.50
N SER A 37 1.06 -6.38 0.20
CA SER A 37 0.85 -5.20 -0.63
C SER A 37 1.76 -5.29 -1.85
N LEU A 38 1.20 -5.28 -3.05
CA LEU A 38 1.95 -5.09 -4.27
C LEU A 38 2.49 -3.66 -4.33
N ALA A 39 3.68 -3.49 -4.90
CA ALA A 39 4.30 -2.19 -5.15
C ALA A 39 3.65 -1.44 -6.34
N ILE A 40 2.31 -1.39 -6.38
CA ILE A 40 1.51 -0.83 -7.48
C ILE A 40 1.38 0.69 -7.44
N GLU A 41 2.16 1.39 -6.61
CA GLU A 41 2.11 2.86 -6.53
C GLU A 41 2.45 3.50 -7.89
N LEU A 42 3.40 2.90 -8.60
CA LEU A 42 3.77 3.26 -9.97
C LEU A 42 2.65 2.99 -10.99
N LEU A 43 1.65 2.17 -10.68
CA LEU A 43 0.53 1.85 -11.57
C LEU A 43 -0.55 2.95 -11.56
N THR A 44 -0.57 3.78 -10.52
CA THR A 44 -1.59 4.81 -10.27
C THR A 44 -1.62 5.89 -11.37
N LEU A 45 -0.44 6.42 -11.72
CA LEU A 45 -0.30 7.46 -12.75
C LEU A 45 -0.64 6.92 -14.17
N PRO A 46 -0.10 5.76 -14.60
CA PRO A 46 -0.51 5.11 -15.85
C PRO A 46 -2.01 4.85 -15.93
N PHE A 47 -2.64 4.38 -14.83
CA PHE A 47 -4.07 4.12 -14.80
C PHE A 47 -4.88 5.40 -15.05
N ALA A 48 -4.54 6.49 -14.38
CA ALA A 48 -5.19 7.78 -14.60
C ALA A 48 -5.01 8.26 -16.05
N ALA A 49 -3.78 8.23 -16.58
CA ALA A 49 -3.47 8.69 -17.93
C ALA A 49 -4.24 7.89 -19.00
N ILE A 50 -4.20 6.56 -18.92
CA ILE A 50 -4.89 5.66 -19.86
C ILE A 50 -6.42 5.81 -19.71
N GLY A 51 -6.92 5.98 -18.49
CA GLY A 51 -8.34 6.21 -18.25
C GLY A 51 -8.82 7.53 -18.86
N PHE A 52 -8.08 8.63 -18.72
CA PHE A 52 -8.42 9.92 -19.36
C PHE A 52 -8.37 9.83 -20.90
N LEU A 53 -7.35 9.18 -21.46
CA LEU A 53 -7.30 8.91 -22.90
C LEU A 53 -8.49 8.05 -23.36
N GLY A 54 -8.87 7.06 -22.56
CA GLY A 54 -10.04 6.22 -22.78
C GLY A 54 -11.35 7.02 -22.78
N LEU A 55 -11.55 7.91 -21.81
CA LEU A 55 -12.71 8.82 -21.76
C LEU A 55 -12.82 9.66 -23.04
N PHE A 56 -11.70 10.24 -23.50
CA PHE A 56 -11.67 11.06 -24.70
C PHE A 56 -12.01 10.24 -25.96
N MET A 57 -11.35 9.09 -26.15
CA MET A 57 -11.52 8.26 -27.35
C MET A 57 -12.85 7.51 -27.43
N LEU A 58 -13.49 7.27 -26.29
CA LEU A 58 -14.75 6.52 -26.21
C LEU A 58 -15.95 7.42 -25.89
N PHE A 59 -15.76 8.74 -25.83
CA PHE A 59 -16.83 9.74 -25.67
C PHE A 59 -18.03 9.54 -26.62
N PRO A 60 -17.86 9.21 -27.92
CA PRO A 60 -19.00 8.98 -28.81
C PRO A 60 -19.82 7.72 -28.46
N GLN A 61 -19.28 6.84 -27.61
CA GLN A 61 -19.84 5.53 -27.26
C GLN A 61 -20.28 5.53 -25.80
N LYS A 62 -21.43 6.17 -25.51
CA LYS A 62 -21.94 6.47 -24.16
C LYS A 62 -21.75 5.34 -23.14
N ASN A 63 -22.12 4.10 -23.46
CA ASN A 63 -22.00 2.98 -22.52
C ASN A 63 -20.54 2.67 -22.11
N LEU A 64 -19.60 2.75 -23.06
CA LEU A 64 -18.18 2.52 -22.79
C LEU A 64 -17.56 3.71 -22.07
N PHE A 65 -17.98 4.93 -22.42
CA PHE A 65 -17.61 6.14 -21.69
C PHE A 65 -17.99 6.02 -20.20
N PHE A 66 -19.25 5.67 -19.90
CA PHE A 66 -19.70 5.48 -18.52
C PHE A 66 -18.99 4.32 -17.83
N GLY A 67 -18.66 3.23 -18.55
CA GLY A 67 -17.85 2.14 -18.01
C GLY A 67 -16.45 2.57 -17.58
N ILE A 68 -15.77 3.39 -18.39
CA ILE A 68 -14.45 3.94 -18.05
C ILE A 68 -14.53 4.97 -16.92
N LEU A 69 -15.57 5.81 -16.93
CA LEU A 69 -15.80 6.75 -15.84
C LEU A 69 -15.98 6.01 -14.51
N LEU A 70 -16.79 4.95 -14.49
CA LEU A 70 -16.98 4.10 -13.32
C LEU A 70 -15.68 3.40 -12.91
N ALA A 71 -14.88 2.93 -13.87
CA ALA A 71 -13.55 2.35 -13.63
C ALA A 71 -12.60 3.35 -12.94
N LEU A 72 -12.56 4.59 -13.42
CA LEU A 72 -11.74 5.66 -12.84
C LEU A 72 -12.19 6.02 -11.42
N VAL A 73 -13.51 6.16 -11.20
CA VAL A 73 -14.07 6.41 -9.87
C VAL A 73 -13.75 5.25 -8.93
N GLY A 74 -13.94 3.99 -9.37
CA GLY A 74 -13.61 2.80 -8.59
C GLY A 74 -12.12 2.74 -8.24
N GLY A 75 -11.24 3.00 -9.21
CA GLY A 75 -9.79 3.09 -8.98
C GLY A 75 -9.43 4.20 -7.99
N ALA A 76 -10.05 5.38 -8.09
CA ALA A 76 -9.86 6.47 -7.15
C ALA A 76 -10.27 6.09 -5.72
N VAL A 77 -11.40 5.38 -5.55
CA VAL A 77 -11.84 4.86 -4.25
C VAL A 77 -10.82 3.86 -3.69
N LEU A 78 -10.27 2.97 -4.51
CA LEU A 78 -9.24 2.01 -4.08
C LEU A 78 -7.95 2.71 -3.63
N ILE A 79 -7.50 3.73 -4.38
CA ILE A 79 -6.32 4.53 -4.04
C ILE A 79 -6.56 5.29 -2.73
N PHE A 80 -7.72 5.92 -2.59
CA PHE A 80 -8.08 6.66 -1.39
C PHE A 80 -8.16 5.74 -0.16
N TYR A 81 -8.76 4.56 -0.30
CA TYR A 81 -8.78 3.55 0.75
C TYR A 81 -7.37 3.13 1.17
N LYS A 82 -6.46 2.92 0.20
CA LYS A 82 -5.06 2.59 0.49
C LYS A 82 -4.37 3.70 1.31
N VAL A 83 -4.52 4.96 0.90
CA VAL A 83 -3.91 6.11 1.59
C VAL A 83 -4.49 6.29 2.99
N THR A 84 -5.80 6.16 3.16
CA THR A 84 -6.47 6.40 4.45
C THR A 84 -6.31 5.25 5.45
N LYS A 85 -6.27 3.99 4.99
CA LYS A 85 -6.06 2.82 5.87
C LYS A 85 -4.69 2.82 6.53
N ASP A 86 -3.65 3.17 5.78
CA ASP A 86 -2.27 3.17 6.29
C ASP A 86 -1.96 4.45 7.10
N GLY A 87 -2.79 5.50 6.98
CA GLY A 87 -2.64 6.77 7.67
C GLY A 87 -1.35 7.51 7.29
N LEU A 88 -1.14 8.69 7.87
CA LEU A 88 0.18 9.33 7.81
C LEU A 88 1.15 8.49 8.66
N SER A 89 2.01 7.74 7.99
CA SER A 89 3.02 6.90 8.61
C SER A 89 4.44 7.38 8.32
N GLY A 90 5.29 7.34 9.35
CA GLY A 90 6.73 7.45 9.18
C GLY A 90 7.29 6.12 8.71
N THR A 91 8.25 6.13 7.78
CA THR A 91 8.93 4.93 7.30
C THR A 91 10.40 5.05 7.63
N ALA A 92 10.96 4.03 8.29
CA ALA A 92 12.40 3.95 8.54
C ALA A 92 12.95 2.58 8.15
N LEU A 93 14.06 2.59 7.42
CA LEU A 93 14.81 1.39 7.10
C LEU A 93 15.47 0.85 8.36
N ILE A 94 15.38 -0.46 8.58
CA ILE A 94 16.12 -1.12 9.65
C ILE A 94 17.50 -1.43 9.07
N SER A 95 18.53 -0.76 9.60
CA SER A 95 19.91 -0.85 9.12
C SER A 95 20.36 -2.30 8.94
N ASN A 96 21.03 -2.57 7.81
CA ASN A 96 21.56 -3.89 7.44
C ASN A 96 20.50 -5.00 7.36
N SER A 97 19.26 -4.68 6.98
CA SER A 97 18.21 -5.68 6.86
C SER A 97 17.29 -5.46 5.65
N LYS A 98 16.53 -6.50 5.29
CA LYS A 98 15.44 -6.47 4.28
C LYS A 98 14.11 -5.95 4.84
N TYR A 99 14.14 -5.41 6.05
CA TYR A 99 12.97 -4.99 6.80
C TYR A 99 12.91 -3.47 6.91
N VAL A 100 11.70 -2.97 6.90
CA VAL A 100 11.36 -1.57 7.13
C VAL A 100 10.34 -1.52 8.24
N ILE A 101 10.45 -0.53 9.10
CA ILE A 101 9.40 -0.22 10.05
C ILE A 101 8.52 0.89 9.47
N ARG A 102 7.22 0.75 9.66
CA ARG A 102 6.27 1.81 9.42
C ARG A 102 5.59 2.13 10.74
N VAL A 103 5.53 3.41 11.05
CA VAL A 103 5.16 3.91 12.37
C VAL A 103 4.02 4.89 12.21
N THR A 104 3.00 4.74 13.04
CA THR A 104 1.95 5.74 13.28
C THR A 104 2.02 6.14 14.76
N PRO A 105 1.31 7.20 15.17
CA PRO A 105 1.35 7.66 16.56
C PRO A 105 1.08 6.57 17.61
N HIS A 106 0.22 5.60 17.30
CA HIS A 106 -0.25 4.58 18.25
C HIS A 106 0.09 3.14 17.86
N ASN A 107 0.77 2.93 16.72
CA ASN A 107 1.11 1.60 16.24
C ASN A 107 2.41 1.62 15.45
N TYR A 108 3.10 0.49 15.38
CA TYR A 108 4.06 0.25 14.31
C TYR A 108 3.84 -1.12 13.69
N TRP A 109 4.36 -1.29 12.50
CA TRP A 109 4.44 -2.58 11.84
C TRP A 109 5.75 -2.74 11.10
N ILE A 110 6.20 -3.99 11.03
CA ILE A 110 7.43 -4.38 10.35
C ILE A 110 7.04 -4.95 9.01
N VAL A 111 7.62 -4.39 7.96
CA VAL A 111 7.40 -4.73 6.56
C VAL A 111 8.64 -5.42 6.04
N ARG A 112 8.47 -6.57 5.39
CA ARG A 112 9.53 -7.20 4.60
C ARG A 112 9.34 -6.83 3.14
N HIS A 113 10.38 -6.31 2.52
CA HIS A 113 10.39 -6.02 1.09
C HIS A 113 10.76 -7.26 0.26
N TYR A 114 10.02 -7.44 -0.83
CA TYR A 114 10.30 -8.33 -1.95
C TYR A 114 10.31 -7.49 -3.24
N PRO A 115 10.87 -7.97 -4.35
CA PRO A 115 11.04 -7.17 -5.57
C PRO A 115 9.77 -6.50 -6.11
N PHE A 116 8.59 -7.11 -5.90
CA PHE A 116 7.30 -6.58 -6.40
C PHE A 116 6.21 -6.51 -5.33
N ALA A 117 6.57 -6.82 -4.08
CA ALA A 117 5.60 -6.96 -3.01
C ALA A 117 6.22 -6.61 -1.66
N GLU A 118 5.37 -6.21 -0.75
CA GLU A 118 5.68 -5.91 0.63
C GLU A 118 4.77 -6.77 1.48
N LYS A 119 5.31 -7.34 2.56
CA LYS A 119 4.50 -8.11 3.50
C LYS A 119 4.66 -7.55 4.89
N VAL A 120 3.55 -7.25 5.56
CA VAL A 120 3.58 -6.96 6.99
C VAL A 120 3.83 -8.28 7.73
N ILE A 121 4.93 -8.34 8.48
CA ILE A 121 5.33 -9.54 9.23
C ILE A 121 5.00 -9.45 10.73
N ALA A 122 4.80 -8.24 11.24
CA ALA A 122 4.42 -7.99 12.62
C ALA A 122 3.76 -6.62 12.72
N ARG A 123 2.76 -6.49 13.61
CA ARG A 123 2.15 -5.22 14.00
C ARG A 123 2.05 -5.20 15.52
N LYS A 124 2.38 -4.07 16.14
CA LYS A 124 2.25 -3.86 17.60
C LYS A 124 1.67 -2.47 17.86
N ARG A 125 0.71 -2.41 18.78
CA ARG A 125 0.17 -1.15 19.30
C ARG A 125 1.13 -0.61 20.35
N THR A 126 1.47 0.67 20.25
CA THR A 126 2.36 1.34 21.20
C THR A 126 2.27 2.85 21.01
N ASP A 127 2.34 3.58 22.11
CA ASP A 127 2.40 5.05 22.11
C ASP A 127 3.85 5.55 22.19
N ALA A 128 4.82 4.63 22.07
CA ALA A 128 6.26 4.85 21.94
C ALA A 128 6.65 6.01 21.01
N PHE A 129 5.88 6.17 19.94
CA PHE A 129 6.16 7.09 18.85
C PHE A 129 5.23 8.30 18.87
N PHE A 130 4.30 8.38 19.83
CA PHE A 130 3.43 9.54 19.98
C PHE A 130 4.23 10.69 20.57
N ASP A 131 4.23 11.82 19.87
CA ASP A 131 4.79 13.07 20.40
C ASP A 131 3.69 14.15 20.37
N PRO A 132 3.17 14.57 21.53
CA PRO A 132 2.13 15.59 21.60
C PRO A 132 2.62 16.98 21.14
N ASN A 133 3.94 17.20 21.09
CA ASN A 133 4.54 18.46 20.63
C ASN A 133 4.84 18.46 19.13
N SER A 134 4.70 17.32 18.44
CA SER A 134 4.90 17.19 17.00
C SER A 134 3.64 17.57 16.24
N LYS A 135 3.75 18.41 15.20
CA LYS A 135 2.62 18.79 14.33
C LYS A 135 1.95 17.59 13.65
N MET A 136 2.67 16.48 13.46
CA MET A 136 2.11 15.26 12.88
C MET A 136 1.73 14.21 13.93
N GLY A 137 1.91 14.53 15.22
CA GLY A 137 1.59 13.64 16.33
C GLY A 137 2.52 12.44 16.48
N PHE A 138 3.65 12.38 15.75
CA PHE A 138 4.64 11.33 15.91
C PHE A 138 6.09 11.85 15.93
N ASP A 139 6.93 11.21 16.74
CA ASP A 139 8.37 11.43 16.83
C ASP A 139 9.06 10.84 15.58
N ARG A 140 9.94 11.61 14.94
CA ARG A 140 10.71 11.20 13.75
C ARG A 140 12.19 10.94 14.06
N GLY A 141 12.65 11.23 15.28
CA GLY A 141 14.06 11.14 15.69
C GLY A 141 14.50 9.77 16.17
N TYR A 142 13.73 8.71 15.89
CA TYR A 142 14.04 7.36 16.34
C TYR A 142 15.05 6.65 15.42
N GLN A 143 15.97 5.91 16.02
CA GLN A 143 16.90 5.00 15.35
C GLN A 143 16.50 3.56 15.64
N ILE A 144 16.60 2.71 14.62
CA ILE A 144 16.20 1.31 14.74
C ILE A 144 17.32 0.39 14.27
N GLY A 145 17.73 -0.48 15.18
CA GLY A 145 18.71 -1.53 14.94
C GLY A 145 18.09 -2.92 14.97
N LEU A 146 18.58 -3.82 14.13
CA LEU A 146 18.30 -5.25 14.25
C LEU A 146 19.34 -5.87 15.17
N LEU A 147 18.92 -6.37 16.34
CA LEU A 147 19.81 -7.05 17.27
C LEU A 147 20.01 -8.52 16.89
N LYS A 148 18.91 -9.20 16.55
CA LYS A 148 18.92 -10.64 16.24
C LYS A 148 17.71 -11.03 15.37
N GLU A 149 17.95 -11.87 14.38
CA GLU A 149 16.90 -12.56 13.63
C GLU A 149 16.96 -14.07 13.92
N THR A 150 15.80 -14.67 14.13
CA THR A 150 15.60 -16.13 14.23
C THR A 150 14.50 -16.54 13.26
N SER A 151 14.24 -17.86 13.11
CA SER A 151 13.11 -18.37 12.32
C SER A 151 11.80 -17.69 12.70
N ASP A 152 11.60 -17.49 14.00
CA ASP A 152 10.30 -17.15 14.59
C ASP A 152 10.29 -15.83 15.36
N SER A 153 11.39 -15.08 15.40
CA SER A 153 11.49 -13.82 16.16
C SER A 153 12.47 -12.85 15.54
N LEU A 154 12.14 -11.56 15.64
CA LEU A 154 12.93 -10.45 15.12
C LEU A 154 13.13 -9.44 16.24
N TYR A 155 14.31 -9.43 16.84
CA TYR A 155 14.65 -8.60 17.97
C TYR A 155 15.15 -7.25 17.47
N LEU A 156 14.37 -6.20 17.72
CA LEU A 156 14.69 -4.83 17.37
C LEU A 156 15.10 -4.04 18.60
N GLU A 157 16.01 -3.10 18.39
CA GLU A 157 16.28 -2.00 19.32
C GLU A 157 15.71 -0.73 18.70
N ILE A 158 14.81 -0.06 19.41
CA ILE A 158 14.23 1.22 19.01
C ILE A 158 14.65 2.25 20.04
N ASN A 159 15.53 3.16 19.62
CA ASN A 159 16.02 4.25 20.45
C ASN A 159 15.40 5.55 19.93
N SER A 160 14.59 6.23 20.75
CA SER A 160 14.24 7.63 20.50
C SER A 160 14.96 8.53 21.48
N ASN A 161 15.08 9.82 21.14
CA ASN A 161 15.66 10.82 22.05
C ASN A 161 14.84 11.01 23.34
N THR A 162 13.60 10.52 23.37
CA THR A 162 12.66 10.65 24.49
C THR A 162 12.48 9.35 25.28
N HIS A 163 12.60 8.17 24.65
CA HIS A 163 12.34 6.88 25.31
C HIS A 163 13.16 5.71 24.69
N ARG A 164 13.57 4.76 25.55
CA ARG A 164 14.17 3.47 25.14
C ARG A 164 13.07 2.42 25.06
N LEU A 165 12.75 1.93 23.86
CA LEU A 165 11.51 1.21 23.63
C LEU A 165 11.73 -0.17 23.00
N ASP A 166 11.55 -1.17 23.86
CA ASP A 166 10.82 -2.39 23.54
C ASP A 166 11.54 -3.48 22.72
N THR A 167 11.10 -4.74 22.88
CA THR A 167 11.60 -5.91 22.16
C THR A 167 10.40 -6.62 21.51
N VAL A 168 10.49 -6.88 20.20
CA VAL A 168 9.37 -7.42 19.42
C VAL A 168 9.59 -8.92 19.17
N LYS A 169 8.57 -9.75 19.38
CA LYS A 169 8.54 -11.12 18.84
C LYS A 169 7.80 -11.09 17.51
N LYS A 170 8.38 -11.73 16.49
CA LYS A 170 7.72 -11.94 15.19
C LYS A 170 6.53 -12.86 15.48
N ARG A 171 5.30 -12.37 15.31
CA ARG A 171 4.13 -13.25 15.48
C ARG A 171 4.14 -14.27 14.34
N GLY A 172 4.21 -15.54 14.72
CA GLY A 172 4.05 -16.67 13.81
C GLY A 172 2.68 -16.64 13.15
N LEU A 173 2.67 -17.09 11.90
CA LEU A 173 1.56 -17.16 10.94
C LEU A 173 0.32 -17.99 11.36
N TRP A 174 0.00 -18.17 12.66
CA TRP A 174 -0.99 -19.17 13.08
C TRP A 174 -1.92 -18.81 14.26
N GLU A 175 -1.93 -17.58 14.77
CA GLU A 175 -2.97 -17.16 15.71
C GLU A 175 -4.10 -16.45 14.94
N LYS A 176 -5.12 -17.25 14.59
CA LYS A 176 -6.42 -16.81 14.11
C LYS A 176 -6.97 -15.70 15.03
N ILE A 177 -7.43 -14.60 14.43
CA ILE A 177 -8.55 -13.82 14.97
C ILE A 177 -9.83 -14.47 14.43
#